data_AF-A0A834ZAL8-F1
#
_entry.id   AF-A0A834ZAL8-F1
#
_cell.length_a   1.000
_cell.length_b   1.000
_cell.length_c   1.000
_cell.angle_alpha   90.00
_cell.angle_beta   90.00
_cell.angle_gamma   90.00
#
_symmetry.space_group_name_H-M   'P 1'
#
loop_
_entity.id
_entity.type
_entity.pdbx_description
1 polymer ?
#
loop_
_entity_poly.entity_id
_entity_poly.type
_entity_poly.pdbx_seq_one_letter_code
_entity_poly.pdbx_strand_id
1 'polypeptide(L)'
;MPAVVNVMKDEATLVTLVKPQFEARRSQVGGGGIVRDPLVHQEVLERIIKGVENFGFCSKGWIESPLKGAEGNTEFLVCFHRTAEKTAH
;
A
#
# COMPACT_ATOMS: atom_id res chain seq x y z
N MET A 1 -6.39 -3.26 -9.04
CA MET A 1 -5.06 -3.53 -9.60
C MET A 1 -5.05 -3.80 -11.11
N PRO A 2 -5.89 -4.67 -11.71
CA PRO A 2 -5.76 -5.04 -13.13
C PRO A 2 -5.73 -3.85 -14.11
N ALA A 3 -6.58 -2.84 -13.87
CA ALA A 3 -6.60 -1.62 -14.70
C ALA A 3 -5.27 -0.84 -14.67
N VAL A 4 -4.59 -0.81 -13.51
CA VAL A 4 -3.29 -0.13 -13.36
C VAL A 4 -2.20 -0.94 -14.04
N VAL A 5 -2.18 -2.27 -13.83
CA VAL A 5 -1.17 -3.15 -14.44
C VAL A 5 -1.21 -3.10 -15.98
N ASN A 6 -2.41 -3.08 -16.55
CA ASN A 6 -2.61 -3.08 -18.01
C ASN A 6 -2.06 -1.84 -18.72
N VAL A 7 -1.84 -0.74 -18.00
CA VAL A 7 -1.31 0.52 -18.57
C VAL A 7 0.17 0.77 -18.18
N MET A 8 0.80 -0.15 -17.46
CA MET A 8 2.20 -0.04 -17.06
C MET A 8 3.11 -0.77 -18.04
N LYS A 9 4.31 -0.22 -18.24
CA LYS A 9 5.39 -0.91 -18.95
C LYS A 9 5.94 -2.05 -18.09
N ASP A 10 6.71 -2.93 -18.72
CA ASP A 10 7.60 -3.83 -17.99
C ASP A 10 8.63 -3.01 -17.19
N GLU A 11 9.06 -3.53 -16.04
CA GLU A 11 10.00 -2.86 -15.13
C GLU A 11 9.52 -1.51 -14.57
N ALA A 12 8.21 -1.23 -14.62
CA ALA A 12 7.66 0.00 -14.06
C ALA A 12 7.69 0.01 -12.53
N THR A 13 7.94 1.20 -11.97
CA THR A 13 7.83 1.46 -10.53
C THR A 13 6.42 1.93 -10.19
N LEU A 14 5.83 1.36 -9.15
CA LEU A 14 4.57 1.80 -8.56
C LEU A 14 4.85 2.41 -7.19
N VAL A 15 4.48 3.67 -6.99
CA VAL A 15 4.49 4.32 -5.67
C VAL A 15 3.04 4.48 -5.22
N THR A 16 2.67 3.85 -4.11
CA THR A 16 1.30 3.83 -3.61
C THR A 16 1.22 4.54 -2.26
N LEU A 17 0.29 5.49 -2.14
CA LEU A 17 -0.08 6.10 -0.86
C LEU A 17 -1.10 5.21 -0.15
N VAL A 18 -0.75 4.69 1.01
CA VAL A 18 -1.59 3.85 1.86
C VAL A 18 -2.13 4.69 3.00
N LYS A 19 -3.45 4.67 3.15
CA LYS A 19 -4.21 5.46 4.12
C LYS A 19 -4.95 4.51 5.08
N PRO A 20 -4.37 4.18 6.26
CA PRO A 20 -4.93 3.19 7.16
C PRO A 20 -6.39 3.41 7.54
N GLN A 21 -6.85 4.65 7.64
CA GLN A 21 -8.23 4.98 8.00
C GLN A 21 -9.29 4.48 7.00
N PHE A 22 -8.91 4.23 5.74
CA PHE A 22 -9.81 3.65 4.74
C PHE A 22 -9.66 2.13 4.61
N GLU A 23 -8.55 1.59 5.10
CA GLU A 23 -8.18 0.19 4.94
C GLU A 23 -8.44 -0.64 6.21
N ALA A 24 -8.29 -0.03 7.38
CA ALA A 24 -8.52 -0.67 8.66
C ALA A 24 -9.99 -1.07 8.83
N ARG A 25 -10.24 -2.07 9.67
CA ARG A 25 -11.61 -2.47 10.01
C ARG A 25 -12.27 -1.37 10.80
N ARG A 26 -13.61 -1.25 10.71
CA ARG A 26 -14.37 -0.22 11.45
C ARG A 26 -14.10 -0.20 12.95
N SER A 27 -13.85 -1.37 13.57
CA SER A 27 -13.52 -1.48 15.00
C SER A 27 -12.11 -0.98 15.36
N GLN A 28 -11.23 -0.84 14.37
CA GLN A 28 -9.84 -0.38 14.53
C GLN A 28 -9.69 1.13 14.28
N VAL A 29 -10.76 1.80 13.85
CA VAL A 29 -10.79 3.25 13.62
C VAL A 29 -11.32 3.94 14.86
N GLY A 30 -10.49 4.81 15.46
CA GLY A 30 -10.85 5.55 16.66
C GLY A 30 -11.77 6.73 16.42
N GLY A 31 -12.10 7.46 17.50
CA GLY A 31 -12.86 8.70 17.43
C GLY A 31 -12.20 9.72 16.50
N GLY A 32 -13.02 10.35 15.66
CA GLY A 32 -12.56 11.28 14.62
C GLY A 32 -11.98 10.61 13.36
N GLY A 33 -12.20 9.31 13.16
CA GLY A 33 -11.71 8.64 11.95
C GLY A 33 -10.20 8.40 11.95
N ILE A 34 -9.56 8.45 13.13
CA ILE A 34 -8.10 8.38 13.26
C ILE A 34 -7.67 6.97 13.66
N VAL A 35 -6.73 6.40 12.92
CA VAL A 35 -6.05 5.14 13.28
C VAL A 35 -4.74 5.49 13.98
N ARG A 36 -4.69 5.23 15.30
CA ARG A 36 -3.52 5.54 16.14
C ARG A 36 -2.64 4.35 16.47
N ASP A 37 -3.19 3.13 16.39
CA ASP A 37 -2.49 1.91 16.78
C ASP A 37 -1.46 1.51 15.71
N PRO A 38 -0.16 1.49 16.01
CA PRO A 38 0.88 1.07 15.07
C PRO A 38 0.71 -0.36 14.57
N LEU A 39 0.10 -1.25 15.36
CA LEU A 39 -0.16 -2.63 14.94
C LEU A 39 -1.21 -2.68 13.83
N VAL A 40 -2.19 -1.78 13.85
CA VAL A 40 -3.18 -1.64 12.78
C VAL A 40 -2.51 -1.08 11.52
N HIS A 41 -1.59 -0.12 11.66
CA HIS A 41 -0.82 0.38 10.51
C HIS A 41 -0.02 -0.75 9.86
N GLN A 42 0.66 -1.58 10.67
CA GLN A 42 1.42 -2.72 10.18
C GLN A 42 0.51 -3.76 9.49
N GLU A 43 -0.64 -4.12 10.09
CA GLU A 43 -1.61 -5.04 9.47
C GLU A 43 -2.05 -4.54 8.09
N VAL A 44 -2.39 -3.24 7.99
CA VAL A 44 -2.80 -2.61 6.74
C VAL A 44 -1.66 -2.67 5.71
N LEU A 45 -0.45 -2.28 6.09
CA LEU A 45 0.72 -2.29 5.19
C LEU A 45 1.00 -3.70 4.66
N GLU A 46 1.06 -4.70 5.53
CA GLU A 46 1.30 -6.08 5.15
C GLU A 46 0.22 -6.61 4.20
N ARG A 47 -1.04 -6.29 4.47
CA ARG A 47 -2.16 -6.72 3.64
C ARG A 47 -2.11 -6.09 2.25
N ILE A 48 -1.81 -4.79 2.17
CA ILE A 48 -1.69 -4.08 0.89
C ILE A 48 -0.48 -4.59 0.10
N ILE A 49 0.67 -4.76 0.76
CA ILE A 49 1.89 -5.28 0.12
C ILE A 49 1.62 -6.66 -0.49
N LYS A 50 1.13 -7.61 0.31
CA LYS A 50 0.79 -8.97 -0.16
C LYS A 50 -0.25 -8.93 -1.28
N GLY A 51 -1.23 -8.04 -1.18
CA GLY A 51 -2.26 -7.84 -2.19
C GLY A 51 -1.70 -7.37 -3.54
N VAL A 52 -0.74 -6.44 -3.53
CA VAL A 52 -0.07 -5.93 -4.73
C VAL A 52 0.90 -6.95 -5.32
N GLU A 53 1.62 -7.71 -4.48
CA GLU A 53 2.56 -8.75 -4.91
C GLU A 53 1.89 -9.86 -5.73
N ASN A 54 0.62 -10.17 -5.46
CA ASN A 54 -0.20 -11.10 -6.25
C ASN A 54 -0.42 -10.66 -7.71
N PHE A 55 -0.05 -9.43 -8.08
CA PHE A 55 -0.18 -8.89 -9.44
C PHE A 55 1.17 -8.75 -10.16
N GLY A 56 2.22 -9.47 -9.73
CA GLY A 56 3.53 -9.44 -10.39
C GLY A 56 4.38 -8.23 -10.00
N PHE A 57 4.31 -7.85 -8.72
CA PHE A 57 5.13 -6.78 -8.16
C PHE A 57 5.94 -7.32 -6.97
N CYS A 58 7.03 -6.65 -6.65
CA CYS A 58 7.79 -6.86 -5.42
C CYS A 58 7.92 -5.55 -4.66
N SER A 59 7.63 -5.55 -3.36
CA SER A 59 7.86 -4.38 -2.51
C SER A 59 9.35 -4.07 -2.38
N LYS A 60 9.70 -2.79 -2.48
CA LYS A 60 11.04 -2.25 -2.18
C LYS A 60 11.09 -1.62 -0.78
N GLY A 61 10.03 -1.76 -0.01
CA GLY A 61 9.86 -1.16 1.31
C GLY A 61 8.87 0.00 1.30
N TRP A 62 8.69 0.57 2.50
CA TRP A 62 7.77 1.66 2.76
C TRP A 62 8.39 2.68 3.70
N ILE A 63 7.85 3.89 3.65
CA ILE A 63 8.16 4.98 4.57
C ILE A 63 6.87 5.60 5.09
N GLU A 64 6.92 6.27 6.24
CA GLU A 64 5.88 7.23 6.59
C GLU A 64 5.85 8.36 5.55
N SER A 65 4.65 8.75 5.14
CA SER A 65 4.45 9.87 4.23
C SER A 65 4.92 11.18 4.91
N PRO A 66 5.74 12.00 4.25
CA PRO A 66 6.12 13.31 4.77
C PRO A 66 4.91 14.27 4.85
N LEU A 67 3.85 13.98 4.07
CA LEU A 67 2.59 14.68 4.14
C LEU A 67 1.68 13.98 5.13
N LYS A 68 1.27 14.70 6.18
CA LYS A 68 0.28 14.20 7.14
C LYS A 68 -1.07 14.05 6.45
N GLY A 69 -1.74 12.93 6.72
CA GLY A 69 -3.10 12.69 6.23
C GLY A 69 -4.10 13.66 6.84
N ALA A 70 -5.30 13.67 6.26
CA ALA A 70 -6.42 14.44 6.81
C ALA A 70 -6.64 14.07 8.28
N GLU A 71 -6.89 15.09 9.11
CA GLU A 71 -7.25 14.94 10.53
C GLU A 71 -6.17 14.24 11.40
N GLY A 72 -4.92 14.19 10.93
CA GLY A 72 -3.79 13.68 11.70
C GLY A 72 -3.53 12.19 11.55
N ASN A 73 -4.13 11.52 10.56
CA ASN A 73 -3.77 10.13 10.23
C ASN A 73 -2.33 10.04 9.71
N THR A 74 -1.58 9.05 10.22
CA THR A 74 -0.32 8.63 9.63
C THR A 74 -0.62 7.89 8.32
N GLU A 75 -0.04 8.37 7.22
CA GLU A 75 -0.13 7.74 5.91
C GLU A 75 1.25 7.22 5.52
N PHE A 76 1.29 6.26 4.58
CA PHE A 76 2.53 5.59 4.21
C PHE A 76 2.71 5.58 2.70
N LEU A 77 3.96 5.71 2.24
CA LEU A 77 4.31 5.48 0.85
C LEU A 77 4.97 4.12 0.73
N VAL A 78 4.44 3.27 -0.16
CA VAL A 78 5.01 1.96 -0.47
C VAL A 78 5.50 1.98 -1.91
N CYS A 79 6.76 1.58 -2.11
CA CYS A 79 7.37 1.47 -3.42
C CYS A 79 7.37 0.01 -3.86
N PHE A 80 6.91 -0.25 -5.08
CA PHE A 80 6.94 -1.56 -5.70
C PHE A 80 7.64 -1.49 -7.04
N HIS A 81 8.31 -2.57 -7.39
CA HIS A 81 8.87 -2.80 -8.71
C HIS A 81 8.09 -3.90 -9.40
N ARG A 82 7.67 -3.68 -10.66
CA ARG A 82 7.02 -4.73 -11.44
C ARG A 82 8.06 -5.79 -11.78
N THR A 83 7.81 -7.04 -11.40
CA THR A 83 8.63 -8.14 -11.87
C THR A 83 8.20 -8.47 -13.27
N ALA A 84 9.11 -8.46 -14.25
CA ALA A 84 8.82 -9.08 -15.54
C ALA A 84 8.28 -10.49 -15.28
N GLU A 85 7.10 -10.79 -15.82
CA GLU A 85 6.60 -12.16 -15.84
C GLU A 85 7.67 -12.97 -16.58
N LYS A 86 8.33 -13.91 -15.88
CA LYS A 86 9.02 -14.97 -16.59
C LYS A 86 7.92 -15.77 -17.27
N THR A 87 7.63 -15.45 -18.53
CA THR A 87 6.89 -16.36 -19.40
C THR A 87 7.68 -17.66 -19.36
N ALA A 88 7.17 -18.66 -18.65
CA ALA A 88 7.69 -20.00 -18.74
C ALA A 88 7.55 -20.42 -20.22
N HIS A 89 8.68 -20.64 -20.87
CA HIS A 89 8.76 -21.20 -22.22
C HIS A 89 8.13 -22.59 -22.26
#